data_AF-A0A350ZY78-F1
#
_entry.id   AF-A0A350ZY78-F1
#
_cell.length_a   1.000
_cell.length_b   1.000
_cell.length_c   1.000
_cell.angle_alpha   90.00
_cell.angle_beta   90.00
_cell.angle_gamma   90.00
#
_symmetry.space_group_name_H-M   'P 1'
#
loop_
_entity.id
_entity.type
_entity.pdbx_description
1 polymer ?
#
loop_
_entity_poly.entity_id
_entity_poly.type
_entity_poly.pdbx_seq_one_letter_code
_entity_poly.pdbx_strand_id
1 'polypeptide(L)'
;MPHQTPDPSLPAELQIAYLGGVLDHLPQGISVFDAELKLLYWNAHFLEVLDLPADAVHAGVPFEDLIMFPASRGEYGPGDPVEHVRARKALALRFEAHRFERTRPNGRTHLVSGEPLLIDGQLAGFITTYTDITDRKQ
;
A
#
# COMPACT_ATOMS: atom_id res chain seq x y z
N MET A 1 10.35 -26.57 2.92
CA MET A 1 8.89 -26.45 3.16
C MET A 1 8.22 -26.63 1.82
N PRO A 2 7.28 -27.57 1.62
CA PRO A 2 6.52 -27.59 0.38
C PRO A 2 5.73 -26.28 0.31
N HIS A 3 5.91 -25.53 -0.77
CA HIS A 3 5.04 -24.41 -1.09
C HIS A 3 3.64 -25.02 -1.32
N GLN A 4 2.72 -24.83 -0.37
CA GLN A 4 1.32 -25.17 -0.58
C GLN A 4 0.78 -24.21 -1.63
N THR A 5 0.74 -24.67 -2.87
CA THR A 5 0.01 -23.99 -3.94
C THR A 5 -1.49 -24.06 -3.60
N PRO A 6 -2.26 -22.96 -3.74
CA PRO A 6 -3.70 -23.01 -3.60
C PRO A 6 -4.28 -24.12 -4.49
N ASP A 7 -5.32 -24.81 -4.03
CA ASP A 7 -5.97 -25.88 -4.78
C ASP A 7 -6.55 -25.32 -6.10
N PRO A 8 -5.99 -25.70 -7.27
CA PRO A 8 -6.39 -25.14 -8.55
C PRO A 8 -7.77 -25.63 -8.99
N SER A 9 -8.36 -26.61 -8.31
CA SER A 9 -9.70 -27.12 -8.60
C SER A 9 -10.83 -26.28 -8.01
N LEU A 10 -10.51 -25.34 -7.10
CA LEU A 10 -11.52 -24.44 -6.54
C LEU A 10 -12.04 -23.46 -7.61
N PRO A 11 -13.34 -23.12 -7.59
CA PRO A 11 -13.88 -22.06 -8.44
C PRO A 11 -13.15 -20.73 -8.24
N ALA A 12 -12.97 -19.96 -9.32
CA ALA A 12 -12.23 -18.68 -9.28
C ALA A 12 -12.80 -17.69 -8.23
N GLU A 13 -14.13 -17.63 -8.10
CA GLU A 13 -14.81 -16.79 -7.09
C GLU A 13 -14.39 -17.16 -5.67
N LEU A 14 -14.24 -18.45 -5.39
CA LEU A 14 -13.83 -18.96 -4.09
C LEU A 14 -12.33 -18.67 -3.85
N GLN A 15 -11.49 -18.80 -4.86
CA GLN A 15 -10.08 -18.41 -4.78
C GLN A 15 -9.91 -16.93 -4.46
N ILE A 16 -10.68 -16.04 -5.12
CA ILE A 16 -10.70 -14.60 -4.85
C ILE A 16 -11.15 -14.32 -3.41
N ALA A 17 -12.21 -15.01 -2.94
CA ALA A 17 -12.68 -14.85 -1.56
C ALA A 17 -11.63 -15.28 -0.53
N TYR A 18 -10.91 -16.38 -0.78
CA TYR A 18 -9.80 -16.81 0.08
C TYR A 18 -8.65 -15.79 0.09
N LEU A 19 -8.25 -15.27 -1.08
CA LEU A 19 -7.20 -14.26 -1.17
C LEU A 19 -7.59 -12.97 -0.43
N GLY A 20 -8.81 -12.49 -0.61
CA GLY A 20 -9.33 -11.35 0.15
C GLY A 20 -9.29 -11.61 1.65
N GLY A 21 -9.78 -12.77 2.09
CA GLY A 21 -9.74 -13.16 3.50
C GLY A 21 -8.32 -13.23 4.06
N VAL A 22 -7.35 -13.77 3.32
CA VAL A 22 -5.94 -13.79 3.74
C VAL A 22 -5.40 -12.37 3.90
N LEU A 23 -5.63 -11.51 2.91
CA LEU A 23 -5.13 -10.13 2.92
C LEU A 23 -5.72 -9.31 4.08
N ASP A 24 -6.97 -9.57 4.47
CA ASP A 24 -7.62 -8.91 5.60
C ASP A 24 -7.10 -9.38 6.97
N HIS A 25 -6.55 -10.60 7.07
CA HIS A 25 -5.96 -11.13 8.31
C HIS A 25 -4.46 -10.83 8.45
N LEU A 26 -3.82 -10.27 7.43
CA LEU A 26 -2.43 -9.85 7.53
C LEU A 26 -2.32 -8.61 8.42
N PRO A 27 -1.40 -8.58 9.41
CA PRO A 27 -1.23 -7.43 10.31
C PRO A 27 -0.55 -6.22 9.63
N GLN A 28 -0.46 -6.23 8.29
CA GLN A 28 0.16 -5.20 7.47
C GLN A 28 -0.92 -4.51 6.65
N GLY A 29 -0.79 -3.19 6.50
CA GLY A 29 -1.56 -2.48 5.48
C GLY A 29 -1.06 -2.86 4.09
N ILE A 30 -1.97 -3.11 3.15
CA ILE A 30 -1.65 -3.46 1.77
C ILE A 30 -2.43 -2.56 0.83
N SER A 31 -1.76 -2.03 -0.19
CA SER A 31 -2.38 -1.33 -1.31
C SER A 31 -1.77 -1.77 -2.63
N VAL A 32 -2.59 -1.93 -3.66
CA VAL A 32 -2.17 -2.20 -5.03
C VAL A 32 -2.71 -1.09 -5.92
N PHE A 33 -1.81 -0.47 -6.68
CA PHE A 33 -2.14 0.49 -7.72
C PHE A 33 -1.86 -0.12 -9.09
N ASP A 34 -2.61 0.28 -10.11
CA ASP A 34 -2.32 -0.07 -11.50
C ASP A 34 -1.13 0.73 -12.07
N ALA A 35 -0.82 0.51 -13.35
CA ALA A 35 0.22 1.24 -14.08
C ALA A 35 -0.06 2.75 -14.23
N GLU A 36 -1.29 3.20 -14.01
CA GLU A 36 -1.71 4.62 -14.05
C GLU A 36 -1.77 5.24 -12.64
N LEU A 37 -1.29 4.51 -11.62
CA LEU A 37 -1.36 4.88 -10.20
C LEU A 37 -2.78 5.13 -9.69
N LYS A 38 -3.73 4.30 -10.15
CA LYS A 38 -5.08 4.22 -9.60
C LYS A 38 -5.21 3.01 -8.68
N LEU A 39 -5.85 3.20 -7.53
CA LEU A 39 -6.00 2.13 -6.55
C LEU A 39 -6.88 1.00 -7.10
N LEU A 40 -6.33 -0.21 -7.15
CA LEU A 40 -7.04 -1.43 -7.55
C LEU A 40 -7.52 -2.23 -6.33
N TYR A 41 -6.68 -2.33 -5.31
CA TYR A 41 -6.95 -3.15 -4.13
C TYR A 41 -6.36 -2.52 -2.87
N TRP A 42 -7.03 -2.72 -1.74
CA TRP A 42 -6.53 -2.40 -0.42
C TRP A 42 -7.18 -3.30 0.64
N ASN A 43 -6.50 -3.52 1.77
CA ASN A 43 -7.11 -4.16 2.94
C ASN A 43 -7.52 -3.12 4.01
N ALA A 44 -8.23 -3.55 5.05
CA ALA A 44 -8.67 -2.65 6.13
C ALA A 44 -7.48 -1.96 6.85
N HIS A 45 -6.40 -2.70 7.09
CA HIS A 45 -5.21 -2.16 7.77
C HIS A 45 -4.51 -1.03 6.99
N PHE A 46 -4.67 -0.95 5.66
CA PHE A 46 -4.14 0.17 4.88
C PHE A 46 -4.73 1.51 5.33
N LEU A 47 -6.05 1.55 5.56
CA LEU A 47 -6.73 2.76 6.03
C LEU A 47 -6.25 3.14 7.42
N GLU A 48 -6.07 2.18 8.31
CA GLU A 48 -5.63 2.41 9.68
C GLU A 48 -4.18 2.93 9.76
N VAL A 49 -3.28 2.34 8.98
CA VAL A 49 -1.86 2.72 8.95
C VAL A 49 -1.70 4.14 8.39
N LEU A 50 -2.43 4.45 7.31
CA LEU A 50 -2.41 5.78 6.71
C LEU A 50 -3.39 6.76 7.33
N ASP A 51 -4.23 6.34 8.27
CA ASP A 51 -5.28 7.16 8.90
C ASP A 51 -6.07 7.93 7.85
N LEU A 52 -6.61 7.15 6.90
CA LEU A 52 -7.40 7.64 5.79
C LEU A 52 -8.88 7.63 6.17
N PRO A 53 -9.64 8.68 5.83
CA PRO A 53 -11.09 8.63 5.88
C PRO A 53 -11.61 7.50 4.99
N ALA A 54 -12.58 6.73 5.48
CA ALA A 54 -13.11 5.58 4.75
C ALA A 54 -13.78 5.98 3.42
N ASP A 55 -14.35 7.17 3.34
CA ASP A 55 -14.95 7.74 2.14
C ASP A 55 -13.93 8.24 1.10
N ALA A 56 -12.68 8.47 1.52
CA ALA A 56 -11.58 8.85 0.62
C ALA A 56 -10.97 7.66 -0.13
N VAL A 57 -11.25 6.41 0.30
CA VAL A 57 -10.68 5.21 -0.31
C VAL A 57 -11.74 4.46 -1.10
N HIS A 58 -11.58 4.46 -2.41
CA HIS A 58 -12.43 3.72 -3.34
C HIS A 58 -11.62 3.22 -4.54
N ALA A 59 -12.18 2.26 -5.27
CA ALA A 59 -11.55 1.77 -6.50
C ALA A 59 -11.34 2.92 -7.48
N GLY A 60 -10.16 2.98 -8.10
CA GLY A 60 -9.79 4.00 -9.05
C GLY A 60 -9.34 5.33 -8.45
N VAL A 61 -9.29 5.48 -7.12
CA VAL A 61 -8.79 6.73 -6.52
C VAL A 61 -7.32 6.95 -6.92
N PRO A 62 -6.93 8.17 -7.35
CA PRO A 62 -5.54 8.49 -7.66
C PRO A 62 -4.63 8.35 -6.44
N PHE A 63 -3.43 7.81 -6.66
CA PHE A 63 -2.38 7.75 -5.64
C PHE A 63 -2.14 9.09 -4.94
N GLU A 64 -2.10 10.19 -5.72
CA GLU A 64 -1.82 11.53 -5.17
C GLU A 64 -2.85 12.02 -4.16
N ASP A 65 -4.12 11.67 -4.36
CA ASP A 65 -5.22 12.04 -3.46
C ASP A 65 -5.05 11.34 -2.10
N LEU A 66 -4.63 10.07 -2.10
CA LEU A 66 -4.37 9.32 -0.88
C LEU A 66 -3.11 9.80 -0.15
N ILE A 67 -2.07 10.20 -0.89
CA ILE A 67 -0.81 10.72 -0.33
C ILE A 67 -0.96 12.14 0.20
N MET A 68 -1.96 12.89 -0.26
CA MET A 68 -2.26 14.23 0.27
C MET A 68 -2.56 14.22 1.77
N PHE A 69 -3.23 13.17 2.29
CA PHE A 69 -3.54 13.05 3.71
C PHE A 69 -2.27 13.01 4.61
N PRO A 70 -1.33 12.06 4.44
CA PRO A 70 -0.09 12.06 5.21
C PRO A 70 0.78 13.29 4.93
N ALA A 71 0.77 13.83 3.70
CA ALA A 71 1.51 15.06 3.39
C ALA A 71 0.97 16.28 4.15
N SER A 72 -0.34 16.45 4.20
CA SER A 72 -1.00 17.55 4.92
C SER A 72 -0.81 17.48 6.44
N ARG A 73 -0.56 16.28 6.97
CA ARG A 73 -0.19 16.05 8.38
C ARG A 73 1.30 16.24 8.66
N GLY A 74 2.11 16.56 7.65
CA GLY A 74 3.56 16.76 7.80
C GLY A 74 4.36 15.47 7.91
N GLU A 75 3.82 14.32 7.54
CA GLU A 75 4.50 13.01 7.67
C GLU A 75 5.71 12.86 6.74
N TYR A 76 5.89 13.79 5.79
CA TYR A 76 7.05 13.84 4.89
C TYR A 76 8.07 14.91 5.26
N GLY A 77 7.94 15.51 6.45
CA GLY A 77 8.82 16.56 6.92
C GLY A 77 8.37 17.97 6.52
N PRO A 78 9.16 19.00 6.88
CA PRO A 78 8.81 20.38 6.59
C PRO A 78 8.77 20.64 5.08
N GLY A 79 7.84 21.49 4.65
CA GLY A 79 7.67 21.86 3.24
C GLY A 79 6.20 21.92 2.83
N ASP A 80 5.97 22.17 1.54
CA ASP A 80 4.64 22.20 0.93
C ASP A 80 4.12 20.75 0.71
N PRO A 81 2.94 20.38 1.26
CA PRO A 81 2.30 19.10 0.98
C PRO A 81 2.17 18.76 -0.50
N VAL A 82 1.89 19.76 -1.36
CA VAL A 82 1.74 19.54 -2.81
C VAL A 82 3.05 19.10 -3.45
N GLU A 83 4.18 19.70 -3.05
CA GLU A 83 5.50 19.32 -3.53
C GLU A 83 5.91 17.92 -3.03
N HIS A 84 5.57 17.59 -1.79
CA HIS A 84 5.75 16.24 -1.25
C HIS A 84 4.98 15.21 -2.06
N VAL A 85 3.70 15.48 -2.36
CA VAL A 85 2.85 14.59 -3.18
C VAL A 85 3.45 14.41 -4.58
N ARG A 86 3.89 15.50 -5.24
CA ARG A 86 4.56 15.43 -6.55
C ARG A 86 5.81 14.57 -6.53
N ALA A 87 6.68 14.78 -5.54
CA ALA A 87 7.91 13.99 -5.39
C ALA A 87 7.60 12.50 -5.19
N ARG A 88 6.60 12.17 -4.36
CA ARG A 88 6.18 10.78 -4.12
C ARG A 88 5.54 10.14 -5.35
N LYS A 89 4.71 10.88 -6.09
CA LYS A 89 4.13 10.41 -7.35
C LYS A 89 5.22 10.12 -8.38
N ALA A 90 6.21 11.01 -8.52
CA ALA A 90 7.34 10.80 -9.42
C ALA A 90 8.16 9.56 -9.05
N LEU A 91 8.35 9.28 -7.76
CA LEU A 91 8.99 8.05 -7.31
C LEU A 91 8.14 6.80 -7.60
N ALA A 92 6.82 6.86 -7.35
CA ALA A 92 5.91 5.75 -7.63
C ALA A 92 5.88 5.38 -9.12
N LEU A 93 5.90 6.37 -10.01
CA LEU A 93 5.94 6.17 -11.47
C LEU A 93 7.21 5.50 -11.98
N ARG A 94 8.26 5.40 -11.16
CA ARG A 94 9.47 4.64 -11.53
C ARG A 94 9.26 3.14 -11.38
N PHE A 95 8.23 2.71 -10.64
CA PHE A 95 7.96 1.30 -10.31
C PHE A 95 9.20 0.58 -9.76
N GLU A 96 10.07 1.31 -9.09
CA GLU A 96 11.27 0.78 -8.46
C GLU A 96 10.96 0.28 -7.07
N ALA A 97 11.55 -0.87 -6.73
CA ALA A 97 11.50 -1.39 -5.38
C ALA A 97 12.10 -0.36 -4.41
N HIS A 98 11.36 -0.04 -3.37
CA HIS A 98 11.80 0.90 -2.36
C HIS A 98 11.36 0.46 -0.97
N ARG A 99 12.17 0.81 0.01
CA ARG A 99 11.90 0.48 1.40
C ARG A 99 12.39 1.60 2.30
N PHE A 100 11.50 2.16 3.10
CA PHE A 100 11.84 3.24 4.02
C PHE A 100 10.97 3.18 5.27
N GLU A 101 11.50 3.70 6.37
CA GLU A 101 10.75 3.88 7.60
C GLU A 101 10.07 5.25 7.59
N ARG A 102 8.85 5.31 8.10
CA ARG A 102 8.08 6.54 8.28
C ARG A 102 7.51 6.57 9.69
N THR A 103 7.98 7.52 10.47
CA THR A 103 7.42 7.81 11.80
C THR A 103 6.35 8.87 11.68
N ARG A 104 5.15 8.55 12.17
CA ARG A 104 4.02 9.48 12.19
C ARG A 104 4.15 10.41 13.42
N PRO A 105 3.54 11.61 13.39
CA PRO A 105 3.50 12.51 14.55
C PRO A 105 2.92 11.87 15.82
N ASN A 106 2.09 10.83 15.69
CA ASN A 106 1.55 10.05 16.81
C ASN A 106 2.54 9.05 17.45
N GLY A 107 3.80 9.03 17.00
CA GLY A 107 4.86 8.16 17.52
C GLY A 107 4.94 6.77 16.90
N ARG A 108 3.94 6.35 16.11
CA ARG A 108 3.98 5.04 15.42
C ARG A 108 4.95 5.07 14.25
N THR A 109 5.82 4.06 14.17
CA THR A 109 6.77 3.91 13.08
C THR A 109 6.35 2.77 12.16
N HIS A 110 6.16 3.10 10.89
CA HIS A 110 5.79 2.12 9.86
C HIS A 110 6.95 1.91 8.91
N LEU A 111 7.25 0.65 8.62
CA LEU A 111 8.08 0.27 7.50
C LEU A 111 7.20 0.22 6.24
N VAL A 112 7.50 1.09 5.29
CA VAL A 112 6.86 1.12 3.98
C VAL A 112 7.77 0.38 3.00
N SER A 113 7.23 -0.63 2.31
CA SER A 113 7.94 -1.38 1.28
C SER A 113 7.08 -1.45 0.03
N GLY A 114 7.58 -0.92 -1.07
CA GLY A 114 6.90 -0.93 -2.36
C GLY A 114 7.68 -1.72 -3.40
N GLU A 115 6.98 -2.49 -4.23
CA GLU A 115 7.56 -3.31 -5.30
C GLU A 115 6.68 -3.25 -6.57
N PRO A 116 7.28 -3.37 -7.77
CA PRO A 116 6.52 -3.52 -9.00
C PRO A 116 5.71 -4.81 -8.98
N LEU A 117 4.42 -4.73 -9.31
CA LEU A 117 3.57 -5.88 -9.51
C LEU A 117 3.71 -6.35 -10.96
N LEU A 118 4.22 -7.57 -11.15
CA LEU A 118 4.33 -8.21 -12.45
C LEU A 118 3.30 -9.35 -12.58
N ILE A 119 2.52 -9.36 -13.65
CA ILE A 119 1.62 -10.46 -14.02
C ILE A 119 2.04 -10.93 -15.41
N ASP A 120 2.31 -12.23 -15.55
CA ASP A 120 2.83 -12.84 -16.78
C ASP A 120 4.07 -12.14 -17.35
N GLY A 121 4.92 -11.61 -16.46
CA GLY A 121 6.13 -10.87 -16.82
C GLY A 121 5.91 -9.44 -17.28
N GLN A 122 4.66 -8.96 -17.31
CA GLN A 122 4.32 -7.59 -17.66
C GLN A 122 4.06 -6.76 -16.41
N LEU A 123 4.45 -5.48 -16.44
CA LEU A 123 4.15 -4.54 -15.37
C LEU A 123 2.64 -4.31 -15.30
N ALA A 124 2.01 -4.84 -14.25
CA ALA A 124 0.59 -4.68 -13.98
C ALA A 124 0.33 -3.49 -13.04
N GLY A 125 1.33 -3.09 -12.25
CA GLY A 125 1.21 -1.94 -11.36
C GLY A 125 2.23 -1.95 -10.24
N PHE A 126 1.79 -1.54 -9.05
CA PHE A 126 2.64 -1.33 -7.89
C PHE A 126 1.96 -1.81 -6.61
N ILE A 127 2.63 -2.68 -5.85
CA ILE A 127 2.16 -3.10 -4.54
C ILE A 127 2.95 -2.39 -3.45
N THR A 128 2.27 -1.92 -2.41
CA THR A 128 2.90 -1.35 -1.21
C THR A 128 2.39 -2.05 0.03
N THR A 129 3.32 -2.39 0.91
CA THR A 129 3.04 -2.94 2.24
C THR A 129 3.46 -1.93 3.30
N TYR A 130 2.67 -1.87 4.36
CA TYR A 130 2.89 -1.00 5.51
C TYR A 130 2.91 -1.86 6.77
N THR A 131 4.08 -2.02 7.37
CA THR A 131 4.25 -2.82 8.59
C THR A 131 4.45 -1.90 9.77
N ASP A 132 3.65 -2.03 10.83
CA ASP A 132 3.97 -1.38 12.09
C ASP A 132 5.23 -2.03 12.69
N ILE A 133 6.27 -1.23 12.91
CA ILE A 133 7.53 -1.66 13.51
C ILE A 133 7.83 -0.90 14.80
N THR A 134 6.82 -0.26 15.40
CA THR A 134 6.97 0.57 16.61
C THR A 134 7.64 -0.22 17.74
N ASP A 135 7.19 -1.45 18.01
CA ASP A 135 7.75 -2.29 19.07
C ASP A 135 9.18 -2.79 18.77
N ARG A 136 9.59 -2.84 17.50
CA ARG A 136 10.95 -3.27 17.10
C ARG A 136 12.00 -2.19 17.33
N LYS A 137 11.58 -0.98 17.67
CA LYS A 137 12.45 0.17 17.97
C LYS A 137 12.63 0.41 19.47
N GLN A 138 11.92 -0.35 20.33
CA GLN A 138 12.05 -0.27 21.78
C GLN A 138 13.26 -1.05 22.31
#